data_AF-A0A519MLS7-F1
#
_entry.id   AF-A0A519MLS7-F1
#
_cell.length_a   1.000
_cell.length_b   1.000
_cell.length_c   1.000
_cell.angle_alpha   90.00
_cell.angle_beta   90.00
_cell.angle_gamma   90.00
#
_symmetry.space_group_name_H-M   'P 1'
#
loop_
_entity.id
_entity.type
_entity.pdbx_description
1 polymer ?
#
loop_
_entity_poly.entity_id
_entity_poly.type
_entity_poly.pdbx_seq_one_letter_code
_entity_poly.pdbx_strand_id
1 'polypeptide(L)'
;MYCRFRIKFHILPASALAARLLGLACLAPVASWAQGAAEAPVAAAAPTAAPCLAAPGAPQWLPCGPDRILTEAEAKSQFVKEGQVTKVLLTGGQSGRKFFAHFKPGGKLDAGLEGGTNNGKSWKFVDGRLCRDYYRFSVVHCSALEVADGKLFFLNQDGSRDTITSVEFAQP
;
A
#
# COMPACT_ATOMS: atom_id res chain seq x y z
N MET A 1 -51.07 7.63 -42.94
CA MET A 1 -51.72 8.53 -41.96
C MET A 1 -50.72 8.79 -40.84
N TYR A 2 -50.24 10.03 -40.72
CA TYR A 2 -49.26 10.49 -39.73
C TYR A 2 -49.98 11.18 -38.56
N CYS A 3 -49.53 10.96 -37.32
CA CYS A 3 -49.48 11.98 -36.24
C CYS A 3 -48.76 11.37 -35.01
N ARG A 4 -47.50 11.70 -34.75
CA ARG A 4 -46.94 12.91 -34.08
C ARG A 4 -46.79 12.72 -32.56
N PHE A 5 -45.57 12.37 -32.16
CA PHE A 5 -45.04 12.48 -30.80
C PHE A 5 -44.88 13.97 -30.41
N ARG A 6 -45.29 14.34 -29.19
CA ARG A 6 -45.14 15.69 -28.64
C ARG A 6 -44.17 15.66 -27.45
N ILE A 7 -42.94 16.12 -27.67
CA ILE A 7 -41.94 16.35 -26.62
C ILE A 7 -42.19 17.78 -26.08
N LYS A 8 -42.44 17.92 -24.78
CA LYS A 8 -42.51 19.21 -24.10
C LYS A 8 -41.13 19.58 -23.55
N PHE A 9 -40.52 20.62 -24.13
CA PHE A 9 -39.41 21.34 -23.54
C PHE A 9 -39.96 22.30 -22.48
N HIS A 10 -39.55 22.14 -21.22
CA HIS A 10 -39.77 23.15 -20.19
C HIS A 10 -38.55 24.09 -20.13
N ILE A 11 -38.79 25.30 -20.62
CA ILE A 11 -37.89 26.45 -20.63
C ILE A 11 -37.87 27.05 -19.22
N LEU A 12 -36.66 27.28 -18.69
CA LEU A 12 -36.39 27.98 -17.43
C LEU A 12 -36.81 29.46 -17.53
N PRO A 13 -37.52 30.04 -16.54
CA PRO A 13 -37.74 31.48 -16.50
C PRO A 13 -36.56 32.20 -15.83
N ALA A 14 -35.96 33.11 -16.59
CA ALA A 14 -35.00 34.10 -16.14
C ALA A 14 -35.72 35.26 -15.43
N SER A 15 -35.80 35.21 -14.10
CA SER A 15 -36.21 36.37 -13.30
C SER A 15 -36.04 36.10 -11.80
N ALA A 16 -34.86 36.41 -11.27
CA ALA A 16 -34.66 36.76 -9.86
C ALA A 16 -33.23 37.30 -9.65
N LEU A 17 -32.93 38.44 -10.28
CA LEU A 17 -31.73 39.21 -10.03
C LEU A 17 -32.16 40.62 -9.61
N ALA A 18 -32.35 40.85 -8.31
CA ALA A 18 -32.33 42.18 -7.71
C ALA A 18 -32.35 42.13 -6.18
N ALA A 19 -31.55 43.00 -5.59
CA ALA A 19 -31.55 43.46 -4.20
C ALA A 19 -30.88 42.57 -3.13
N ARG A 20 -29.61 42.86 -2.83
CA ARG A 20 -29.25 43.72 -1.68
C ARG A 20 -27.74 43.98 -1.63
N LEU A 21 -27.35 45.18 -2.05
CA LEU A 21 -26.09 45.84 -1.69
C LEU A 21 -26.35 46.68 -0.44
N LEU A 22 -25.50 46.59 0.59
CA LEU A 22 -24.96 47.72 1.39
C LEU A 22 -24.25 47.19 2.64
N GLY A 23 -22.93 47.40 2.69
CA GLY A 23 -22.10 47.22 3.89
C GLY A 23 -20.74 47.84 3.60
N LEU A 24 -20.53 49.04 4.14
CA LEU A 24 -19.47 49.98 3.80
C LEU A 24 -18.05 49.48 4.07
N ALA A 25 -17.15 50.00 3.22
CA ALA A 25 -15.71 50.04 3.37
C ALA A 25 -15.25 50.71 4.67
N CYS A 26 -14.14 50.21 5.22
CA CYS A 26 -13.19 51.03 5.96
C CYS A 26 -11.76 50.49 5.78
N LEU A 27 -10.97 51.29 5.06
CA LEU A 27 -9.58 51.65 5.34
C LEU A 27 -8.48 50.58 5.16
N ALA A 28 -7.75 50.70 4.05
CA ALA A 28 -6.36 50.30 3.93
C ALA A 28 -5.45 51.22 4.78
N PRO A 29 -4.19 50.82 5.02
CA PRO A 29 -3.16 51.41 4.17
C PRO A 29 -2.23 50.40 3.52
N VAL A 30 -1.92 50.74 2.28
CA VAL A 30 -0.80 50.32 1.44
C VAL A 30 0.51 50.38 2.24
N ALA A 31 1.24 49.26 2.27
CA ALA A 31 2.69 49.27 2.40
C ALA A 31 3.28 48.59 1.16
N SER A 32 4.09 49.38 0.50
CA SER A 32 4.65 49.21 -0.83
C SER A 32 6.04 48.59 -0.73
N TRP A 33 6.29 47.56 -1.55
CA TRP A 33 7.57 47.18 -2.16
C TRP A 33 8.68 46.55 -1.30
N ALA A 34 9.05 45.33 -1.70
CA ALA A 34 10.42 45.05 -2.18
C ALA A 34 10.41 43.74 -2.99
N GLN A 35 10.59 43.86 -4.30
CA GLN A 35 10.99 42.75 -5.16
C GLN A 35 12.46 42.44 -4.87
N GLY A 36 12.69 41.44 -4.01
CA GLY A 36 13.97 40.73 -3.94
C GLY A 36 13.86 39.49 -4.81
N ALA A 37 14.49 39.52 -5.99
CA ALA A 37 14.79 38.31 -6.74
C ALA A 37 15.72 37.45 -5.87
N ALA A 38 15.21 36.33 -5.38
CA ALA A 38 16.01 35.28 -4.79
C ALA A 38 15.64 33.97 -5.47
N GLU A 39 16.67 33.36 -6.05
CA GLU A 39 16.76 32.04 -6.64
C GLU A 39 15.75 31.03 -6.09
N ALA A 40 15.07 30.32 -7.00
CA ALA A 40 14.24 29.18 -6.63
C ALA A 40 15.08 28.22 -5.77
N PRO A 41 14.64 27.83 -4.56
CA PRO A 41 15.38 26.85 -3.80
C PRO A 41 15.35 25.54 -4.58
N VAL A 42 16.55 25.10 -4.97
CA VAL A 42 16.85 23.75 -5.45
C VAL A 42 16.03 22.78 -4.60
N ALA A 43 15.24 21.95 -5.28
CA ALA A 43 14.44 20.90 -4.65
C ALA A 43 15.30 20.18 -3.62
N ALA A 44 14.98 20.39 -2.34
CA ALA A 44 15.64 19.70 -1.25
C ALA A 44 15.52 18.21 -1.55
N ALA A 45 16.67 17.57 -1.78
CA ALA A 45 16.75 16.13 -1.92
C ALA A 45 15.98 15.51 -0.75
N ALA A 46 15.09 14.57 -1.08
CA ALA A 46 14.32 13.85 -0.08
C ALA A 46 15.25 13.41 1.06
N PRO A 47 14.84 13.56 2.34
CA PRO A 47 15.71 13.24 3.45
C PRO A 47 16.21 11.82 3.28
N THR A 48 17.53 11.68 3.16
CA THR A 48 18.22 10.39 3.20
C THR A 48 17.75 9.69 4.47
N ALA A 49 17.03 8.58 4.30
CA ALA A 49 16.48 7.81 5.40
C ALA A 49 17.60 7.56 6.43
N ALA A 50 17.37 7.99 7.67
CA ALA A 50 18.33 7.80 8.75
C ALA A 50 18.76 6.33 8.82
N PRO A 51 20.06 6.04 9.05
CA PRO A 51 20.53 4.66 9.16
C PRO A 51 19.74 3.97 10.25
N CYS A 52 19.02 2.96 9.81
CA CYS A 52 18.03 2.30 10.62
C CYS A 52 18.72 1.49 11.71
N LEU A 53 18.37 1.74 12.98
CA LEU A 53 18.89 0.95 14.10
C LEU A 53 18.20 -0.42 14.09
N ALA A 54 18.73 -1.35 13.28
CA ALA A 54 18.40 -2.76 13.41
C ALA A 54 18.92 -3.26 14.77
N ALA A 55 18.12 -4.08 15.47
CA ALA A 55 18.58 -4.71 16.70
C ALA A 55 19.85 -5.54 16.42
N PRO A 56 20.87 -5.52 17.30
CA PRO A 56 22.06 -6.34 17.11
C PRO A 56 21.69 -7.82 16.92
N GLY A 57 22.17 -8.44 15.83
CA GLY A 57 21.86 -9.83 15.48
C GLY A 57 20.53 -10.05 14.74
N ALA A 58 19.78 -8.99 14.44
CA ALA A 58 18.61 -9.09 13.58
C ALA A 58 19.03 -9.56 12.17
N PRO A 59 18.26 -10.45 11.53
CA PRO A 59 18.52 -10.83 10.15
C PRO A 59 18.53 -9.61 9.23
N GLN A 60 19.43 -9.57 8.24
CA GLN A 60 19.53 -8.45 7.30
C GLN A 60 18.25 -8.20 6.49
N TRP A 61 17.39 -9.21 6.38
CA TRP A 61 16.09 -9.10 5.73
C TRP A 61 14.99 -8.54 6.64
N LEU A 62 15.21 -8.37 7.95
CA LEU A 62 14.18 -7.82 8.82
C LEU A 62 14.09 -6.30 8.60
N PRO A 63 12.91 -5.75 8.25
CA PRO A 63 12.75 -4.30 8.17
C PRO A 63 12.99 -3.68 9.54
N CYS A 64 13.79 -2.65 9.52
CA CYS A 64 14.22 -1.94 10.70
C CYS A 64 13.21 -0.86 11.13
N GLY A 65 13.40 -0.29 12.33
CA GLY A 65 12.51 0.73 12.91
C GLY A 65 11.48 0.15 13.88
N PRO A 66 10.51 0.98 14.33
CA PRO A 66 9.54 0.59 15.35
C PRO A 66 8.51 -0.40 14.81
N ASP A 67 7.82 -1.04 15.74
CA ASP A 67 6.66 -1.90 15.49
C ASP A 67 5.60 -1.14 14.69
N ARG A 68 5.19 -1.71 13.55
CA ARG A 68 4.25 -1.10 12.62
C ARG A 68 3.78 -2.08 11.55
N ILE A 69 2.67 -1.72 10.90
CA ILE A 69 2.30 -2.28 9.60
C ILE A 69 3.14 -1.62 8.52
N LEU A 70 3.79 -2.42 7.68
CA LEU A 70 4.54 -1.92 6.54
C LEU A 70 3.60 -1.41 5.46
N THR A 71 3.97 -0.29 4.85
CA THR A 71 3.33 0.20 3.63
C THR A 71 3.55 -0.78 2.47
N GLU A 72 2.74 -0.68 1.41
CA GLU A 72 2.92 -1.49 0.21
C GLU A 72 4.32 -1.29 -0.42
N ALA A 73 4.83 -0.05 -0.40
CA ALA A 73 6.16 0.26 -0.92
C ALA A 73 7.26 -0.42 -0.10
N GLU A 74 7.19 -0.36 1.23
CA GLU A 74 8.11 -1.06 2.13
C GLU A 74 8.03 -2.58 1.91
N ALA A 75 6.81 -3.15 1.88
CA ALA A 75 6.59 -4.57 1.69
C ALA A 75 7.14 -5.08 0.34
N LYS A 76 6.92 -4.32 -0.74
CA LYS A 76 7.49 -4.64 -2.07
C LYS A 76 9.02 -4.52 -2.04
N SER A 77 9.57 -3.48 -1.43
CA SER A 77 11.03 -3.34 -1.30
C SER A 77 11.66 -4.52 -0.55
N GLN A 78 10.88 -5.15 0.35
CA GLN A 78 11.30 -6.28 1.16
C GLN A 78 11.17 -7.63 0.46
N PHE A 79 10.10 -7.87 -0.33
CA PHE A 79 9.80 -9.19 -0.88
C PHE A 79 9.76 -9.29 -2.39
N VAL A 80 9.91 -8.18 -3.11
CA VAL A 80 9.73 -8.16 -4.55
C VAL A 80 10.96 -7.53 -5.19
N LYS A 81 11.81 -8.40 -5.72
CA LYS A 81 12.99 -8.01 -6.48
C LYS A 81 12.78 -8.41 -7.94
N GLU A 82 13.02 -7.48 -8.84
CA GLU A 82 12.85 -7.73 -10.27
C GLU A 82 13.73 -8.89 -10.72
N GLY A 83 13.16 -9.81 -11.49
CA GLY A 83 13.87 -10.99 -12.00
C GLY A 83 14.27 -12.03 -10.94
N GLN A 84 13.78 -11.94 -9.70
CA GLN A 84 14.11 -12.90 -8.64
C GLN A 84 12.85 -13.58 -8.09
N VAL A 85 13.07 -14.76 -7.50
CA VAL A 85 12.10 -15.47 -6.68
C VAL A 85 12.41 -15.20 -5.22
N THR A 86 11.42 -14.70 -4.49
CA THR A 86 11.52 -14.54 -3.05
C THR A 86 10.94 -15.76 -2.36
N LYS A 87 11.78 -16.48 -1.62
CA LYS A 87 11.39 -17.63 -0.81
C LYS A 87 11.20 -17.19 0.62
N VAL A 88 10.04 -17.50 1.17
CA VAL A 88 9.67 -17.18 2.54
C VAL A 88 9.33 -18.47 3.26
N LEU A 89 9.95 -18.69 4.41
CA LEU A 89 9.52 -19.70 5.37
C LEU A 89 8.76 -19.02 6.50
N LEU A 90 7.64 -19.61 6.89
CA LEU A 90 6.77 -19.05 7.92
C LEU A 90 6.18 -20.13 8.83
N THR A 91 6.00 -19.79 10.10
CA THR A 91 5.31 -20.62 11.09
C THR A 91 3.93 -20.03 11.34
N GLY A 92 2.88 -20.83 11.09
CA GLY A 92 1.51 -20.39 11.24
C GLY A 92 1.15 -20.11 12.69
N GLY A 93 0.61 -18.93 12.99
CA GLY A 93 0.38 -18.49 14.37
C GLY A 93 -0.62 -19.37 15.13
N GLN A 94 -1.71 -19.77 14.46
CA GLN A 94 -2.73 -20.64 15.05
C GLN A 94 -2.33 -22.12 15.06
N SER A 95 -1.66 -22.58 14.00
CA SER A 95 -1.42 -24.01 13.81
C SER A 95 -0.07 -24.50 14.32
N GLY A 96 0.90 -23.60 14.51
CA GLY A 96 2.30 -23.94 14.78
C GLY A 96 3.02 -24.66 13.63
N ARG A 97 2.33 -24.90 12.50
CA ARG A 97 2.88 -25.62 11.35
C ARG A 97 3.78 -24.72 10.54
N LYS A 98 4.77 -25.32 9.87
CA LYS A 98 5.67 -24.62 8.97
C LYS A 98 5.15 -24.66 7.54
N PHE A 99 5.31 -23.55 6.85
CA PHE A 99 4.88 -23.34 5.49
C PHE A 99 6.00 -22.67 4.69
N PHE A 100 5.92 -22.84 3.37
CA PHE A 100 6.73 -22.09 2.42
C PHE A 100 5.83 -21.21 1.54
N ALA A 101 6.38 -20.08 1.08
CA ALA A 101 5.81 -19.27 0.02
C ALA A 101 6.94 -18.77 -0.89
N HIS A 102 6.84 -19.06 -2.18
CA HIS A 102 7.72 -18.58 -3.22
C HIS A 102 6.96 -17.58 -4.09
N PHE A 103 7.32 -16.32 -3.95
CA PHE A 103 6.80 -15.23 -4.77
C PHE A 103 7.64 -15.13 -6.04
N LYS A 104 7.04 -15.48 -7.18
CA LYS A 104 7.70 -15.47 -8.49
C LYS A 104 7.36 -14.22 -9.29
N PRO A 105 8.19 -13.83 -10.27
CA PRO A 105 7.88 -12.77 -11.22
C PRO A 105 6.52 -12.98 -11.90
N GLY A 106 5.84 -11.88 -12.24
CA GLY A 106 4.52 -11.92 -12.88
C GLY A 106 3.36 -12.33 -11.96
N GLY A 107 3.56 -12.34 -10.64
CA GLY A 107 2.47 -12.59 -9.68
C GLY A 107 2.13 -14.08 -9.48
N LYS A 108 3.02 -15.00 -9.90
CA LYS A 108 2.84 -16.44 -9.63
C LYS A 108 3.27 -16.79 -8.21
N LEU A 109 2.50 -17.64 -7.54
CA LEU A 109 2.77 -18.13 -6.19
C LEU A 109 2.97 -19.64 -6.21
N ASP A 110 4.04 -20.13 -5.59
CA ASP A 110 4.10 -21.51 -5.11
C ASP A 110 4.11 -21.47 -3.58
N ALA A 111 3.15 -22.10 -2.92
CA ALA A 111 3.04 -22.05 -1.46
C ALA A 111 2.47 -23.37 -0.95
N GLY A 112 2.67 -23.67 0.32
CA GLY A 112 2.16 -24.89 0.91
C GLY A 112 2.78 -25.19 2.26
N LEU A 113 2.43 -26.36 2.80
CA LEU A 113 3.09 -26.90 3.99
C LEU A 113 4.52 -27.29 3.64
N GLU A 114 5.45 -27.03 4.57
CA GLU A 114 6.82 -27.49 4.41
C GLU A 114 6.86 -29.02 4.33
N GLY A 115 7.52 -29.56 3.29
CA GLY A 115 7.51 -31.00 2.98
C GLY A 115 6.18 -31.53 2.40
N GLY A 116 5.19 -30.66 2.18
CA GLY A 116 3.89 -31.01 1.62
C GLY A 116 3.75 -30.68 0.13
N THR A 117 2.50 -30.71 -0.36
CA THR A 117 2.18 -30.35 -1.75
C THR A 117 2.02 -28.84 -1.92
N ASN A 118 2.50 -28.30 -3.05
CA ASN A 118 2.19 -26.94 -3.48
C ASN A 118 0.68 -26.77 -3.70
N ASN A 119 0.12 -25.72 -3.10
CA ASN A 119 -1.26 -25.28 -3.27
C ASN A 119 -1.36 -23.80 -3.69
N GLY A 120 -0.25 -23.08 -3.86
CA GLY A 120 -0.22 -21.68 -4.30
C GLY A 120 -0.54 -21.52 -5.77
N LYS A 121 -1.23 -20.44 -6.14
CA LYS A 121 -1.64 -20.13 -7.52
C LYS A 121 -1.09 -18.79 -7.98
N SER A 122 -1.48 -17.71 -7.30
CA SER A 122 -1.04 -16.35 -7.63
C SER A 122 -1.00 -15.46 -6.39
N TRP A 123 -0.33 -14.32 -6.51
CA TRP A 123 -0.29 -13.29 -5.47
C TRP A 123 -0.39 -11.90 -6.09
N LYS A 124 -0.89 -10.95 -5.31
CA LYS A 124 -0.94 -9.51 -5.65
C LYS A 124 -1.02 -8.66 -4.39
N PHE A 125 -0.64 -7.40 -4.48
CA PHE A 125 -0.97 -6.41 -3.45
C PHE A 125 -2.33 -5.77 -3.75
N VAL A 126 -3.18 -5.68 -2.73
CA VAL A 126 -4.49 -4.99 -2.77
C VAL A 126 -4.64 -4.23 -1.46
N ASP A 127 -4.86 -2.92 -1.53
CA ASP A 127 -5.10 -2.05 -0.37
C ASP A 127 -4.04 -2.23 0.75
N GLY A 128 -2.76 -2.26 0.37
CA GLY A 128 -1.64 -2.43 1.31
C GLY A 128 -1.46 -3.84 1.87
N ARG A 129 -2.21 -4.84 1.39
CA ARG A 129 -2.12 -6.24 1.85
C ARG A 129 -1.62 -7.16 0.74
N LEU A 130 -0.83 -8.16 1.12
CA LEU A 130 -0.40 -9.22 0.24
C LEU A 130 -1.49 -10.30 0.18
N CYS A 131 -2.21 -10.33 -0.94
CA CYS A 131 -3.27 -11.28 -1.22
C CYS A 131 -2.72 -12.49 -1.98
N ARG A 132 -2.89 -13.68 -1.41
CA ARG A 132 -2.45 -14.98 -1.91
C ARG A 132 -3.67 -15.80 -2.32
N ASP A 133 -3.69 -16.22 -3.58
CA ASP A 133 -4.69 -17.10 -4.15
C ASP A 133 -4.11 -18.53 -4.25
N TYR A 134 -4.95 -19.53 -4.02
CA TYR A 134 -4.57 -20.92 -3.89
C TYR A 134 -5.45 -21.81 -4.78
N TYR A 135 -4.91 -22.94 -5.25
CA TYR A 135 -5.68 -23.88 -6.07
C TYR A 135 -6.80 -24.59 -5.30
N ARG A 136 -6.57 -24.87 -4.02
CA ARG A 136 -7.41 -25.77 -3.21
C ARG A 136 -8.32 -25.02 -2.22
N PHE A 137 -8.21 -23.70 -2.14
CA PHE A 137 -9.02 -22.87 -1.26
C PHE A 137 -9.80 -21.88 -2.12
N SER A 138 -11.09 -21.74 -1.84
CA SER A 138 -11.95 -20.76 -2.52
C SER A 138 -11.72 -19.32 -2.03
N VAL A 139 -10.95 -19.15 -0.96
CA VAL A 139 -10.72 -17.86 -0.31
C VAL A 139 -9.33 -17.35 -0.66
N VAL A 140 -9.27 -16.09 -1.08
CA VAL A 140 -8.01 -15.35 -1.21
C VAL A 140 -7.57 -14.90 0.18
N HIS A 141 -6.39 -15.31 0.62
CA HIS A 141 -5.86 -14.90 1.91
C HIS A 141 -5.04 -13.62 1.77
N CYS A 142 -5.54 -12.52 2.34
CA CYS A 142 -4.85 -11.24 2.35
C CYS A 142 -4.28 -10.93 3.73
N SER A 143 -2.98 -10.69 3.80
CA SER A 143 -2.30 -10.38 5.06
C SER A 143 -1.56 -9.05 4.94
N ALA A 144 -1.56 -8.27 6.03
CA ALA A 144 -0.65 -7.14 6.14
C ALA A 144 0.74 -7.66 6.54
N LEU A 145 1.80 -6.97 6.13
CA LEU A 145 3.13 -7.22 6.69
C LEU A 145 3.28 -6.38 7.95
N GLU A 146 3.62 -7.01 9.06
CA GLU A 146 3.77 -6.36 10.35
C GLU A 146 5.17 -6.62 10.89
N VAL A 147 5.86 -5.56 11.29
CA VAL A 147 7.01 -5.66 12.19
C VAL A 147 6.46 -5.51 13.60
N ALA A 148 6.68 -6.50 14.45
CA ALA A 148 6.37 -6.43 15.87
C ALA A 148 7.37 -7.27 16.67
N ASP A 149 7.72 -6.85 17.87
CA ASP A 149 8.56 -7.63 18.79
C ASP A 149 9.89 -8.12 18.16
N GLY A 150 10.49 -7.31 17.28
CA GLY A 150 11.72 -7.67 16.56
C GLY A 150 11.56 -8.82 15.54
N LYS A 151 10.34 -9.08 15.08
CA LYS A 151 10.00 -10.11 14.08
C LYS A 151 9.13 -9.54 12.98
N LEU A 152 9.10 -10.25 11.85
CA LEU A 152 8.21 -9.95 10.74
C LEU A 152 7.09 -10.98 10.70
N PHE A 153 5.87 -10.51 10.48
CA PHE A 153 4.67 -11.35 10.43
C PHE A 153 3.85 -11.08 9.18
N PHE A 154 3.12 -12.11 8.74
CA PHE A 154 1.87 -11.91 8.03
C PHE A 154 0.75 -11.77 9.07
N LEU A 155 0.23 -10.56 9.25
CA LEU A 155 -0.96 -10.31 10.05
C LEU A 155 -2.21 -10.61 9.21
N ASN A 156 -2.88 -11.71 9.55
CA ASN A 156 -4.06 -12.21 8.86
C ASN A 156 -5.30 -11.40 9.25
N GLN A 157 -6.36 -11.53 8.45
CA GLN A 157 -7.62 -10.80 8.68
C GLN A 157 -8.31 -11.16 10.00
N ASP A 158 -8.07 -12.38 10.51
CA ASP A 158 -8.59 -12.86 11.79
C ASP A 158 -7.73 -12.40 12.99
N GLY A 159 -6.70 -11.57 12.76
CA GLY A 159 -5.79 -11.08 13.79
C GLY A 159 -4.66 -12.05 14.16
N SER A 160 -4.62 -13.25 13.57
CA SER A 160 -3.50 -14.17 13.78
C SER A 160 -2.24 -13.69 13.06
N ARG A 161 -1.08 -14.01 13.63
CA ARG A 161 0.24 -13.65 13.09
C ARG A 161 0.97 -14.91 12.64
N ASP A 162 1.23 -15.04 11.34
CA ASP A 162 2.16 -16.04 10.84
C ASP A 162 3.57 -15.47 10.85
N THR A 163 4.47 -16.08 11.63
CA THR A 163 5.82 -15.56 11.84
C THR A 163 6.70 -15.90 10.64
N ILE A 164 7.32 -14.91 10.02
CA ILE A 164 8.31 -15.12 8.96
C ILE A 164 9.65 -15.43 9.59
N THR A 165 10.18 -16.61 9.32
CA THR A 165 11.40 -17.12 9.94
C THR A 165 12.61 -17.06 9.01
N SER A 166 12.40 -16.99 7.69
CA SER A 166 13.45 -16.80 6.69
C SER A 166 12.90 -16.08 5.46
N VAL A 167 13.77 -15.29 4.84
CA VAL A 167 13.54 -14.63 3.56
C VAL A 167 14.81 -14.78 2.73
N GLU A 168 14.69 -15.42 1.58
CA GLU A 168 15.79 -15.67 0.66
C GLU A 168 15.43 -15.21 -0.75
N PHE A 169 16.42 -14.72 -1.48
CA PHE A 169 16.26 -14.31 -2.88
C PHE A 169 17.09 -15.22 -3.76
N ALA A 170 16.46 -15.80 -4.78
CA ALA A 170 17.12 -16.66 -5.75
C ALA A 170 16.78 -16.21 -7.17
N GLN A 171 17.68 -16.51 -8.12
CA GLN A 171 17.31 -16.43 -9.53
C GLN A 171 16.24 -17.50 -9.85
N PRO A 172 15.36 -17.27 -10.85
CA PRO A 172 14.19 -18.10 -11.12
C PRO A 172 14.50 -19.54 -11.52
#